data_AF-A0A2D8KN60-F1
#
_entry.id   AF-A0A2D8KN60-F1
#
_cell.length_a   1.000
_cell.length_b   1.000
_cell.length_c   1.000
_cell.angle_alpha   90.00
_cell.angle_beta   90.00
_cell.angle_gamma   90.00
#
_symmetry.space_group_name_H-M   'P 1'
#
loop_
_entity.id
_entity.type
_entity.pdbx_description
1 polymer ?
#
loop_
_entity_poly.entity_id
_entity_poly.type
_entity_poly.pdbx_seq_one_letter_code
_entity_poly.pdbx_strand_id
1 'polypeptide(L)'
;YINNPGTKLSELIGSVIESIGQEQFKKYLWNQVLETIKNTTKYKERLLEFIQVSQIQMFPKKDPFSTENEANHKLFLDAFINQINDKSKRKEFNIVLKQTALEIIAEKNDGDSVIADYFYNIISEDFGISKTWETVITGSGKYLDNKIVKLLNAIINIIREQGFERFYLLVDEFEDITSGRLTKKEIDNYSHNLRALIDKERRWCLLLAMTSEALQDLKKVSPPLVDRLTDREIKIERLSNTQANLIVKNYLSLSRETETDSINPFTEEAINFINSESGELPRILLRKIHYLIERAVDELNEGDSITKAFAEKHLSKD
;
A
#
# COMPACT_ATOMS: atom_id res chain seq x y z
N TYR A 1 -1.32 3.46 -0.46
CA TYR A 1 -0.91 4.45 -1.47
C TYR A 1 0.48 4.06 -1.89
N ILE A 2 0.73 3.95 -3.18
CA ILE A 2 2.02 3.54 -3.72
C ILE A 2 2.51 4.70 -4.57
N ASN A 3 3.63 5.26 -4.15
CA ASN A 3 4.37 6.21 -4.97
C ASN A 3 5.26 5.39 -5.91
N ASN A 4 5.03 5.51 -7.21
CA ASN A 4 5.69 4.75 -8.26
C ASN A 4 5.46 3.23 -8.18
N PRO A 5 4.73 2.62 -9.14
CA PRO A 5 4.44 1.19 -9.14
C PRO A 5 5.64 0.29 -9.41
N GLY A 6 6.80 0.86 -9.76
CA GLY A 6 7.94 0.12 -10.23
C GLY A 6 7.77 -0.36 -11.67
N THR A 7 8.80 -1.08 -12.13
CA THR A 7 8.91 -1.58 -13.51
C THR A 7 8.31 -2.97 -13.69
N LYS A 8 8.14 -3.71 -12.59
CA LYS A 8 7.54 -5.04 -12.56
C LYS A 8 6.33 -5.07 -11.64
N LEU A 9 5.32 -5.84 -12.02
CA LEU A 9 4.11 -5.96 -11.21
C LEU A 9 4.37 -6.69 -9.87
N SER A 10 5.48 -7.44 -9.76
CA SER A 10 5.96 -7.98 -8.49
C SER A 10 6.49 -6.89 -7.54
N GLU A 11 7.07 -5.80 -8.07
CA GLU A 11 7.45 -4.62 -7.28
C GLU A 11 6.20 -3.91 -6.76
N LEU A 12 5.16 -3.76 -7.59
CA LEU A 12 3.86 -3.22 -7.15
C LEU A 12 3.29 -4.03 -5.97
N ILE A 13 3.28 -5.37 -6.05
CA ILE A 13 2.81 -6.22 -4.95
C ILE A 13 3.66 -6.02 -3.69
N GLY A 14 4.97 -5.85 -3.84
CA GLY A 14 5.84 -5.56 -2.72
C GLY A 14 5.52 -4.25 -2.03
N SER A 15 5.30 -3.19 -2.82
CA SER A 15 4.85 -1.90 -2.33
C SER A 15 3.47 -1.97 -1.66
N VAL A 16 2.58 -2.89 -2.10
CA VAL A 16 1.31 -3.17 -1.40
C VAL A 16 1.58 -3.72 0.01
N ILE A 17 2.40 -4.77 0.14
CA ILE A 17 2.71 -5.38 1.45
C ILE A 17 3.42 -4.37 2.36
N GLU A 18 4.34 -3.58 1.82
CA GLU A 18 5.02 -2.53 2.56
C GLU A 18 4.04 -1.45 3.05
N SER A 19 3.10 -1.02 2.20
CA SER A 19 2.05 -0.06 2.57
C SER A 19 1.11 -0.58 3.65
N ILE A 20 0.84 -1.89 3.69
CA ILE A 20 0.06 -2.53 4.78
C ILE A 20 0.87 -2.55 6.08
N GLY A 21 2.21 -2.56 5.97
CA GLY A 21 3.14 -2.77 7.06
C GLY A 21 3.45 -4.26 7.22
N GLN A 22 4.72 -4.63 7.01
CA GLN A 22 5.14 -6.03 7.01
C GLN A 22 4.80 -6.78 8.30
N GLU A 23 4.99 -6.13 9.45
CA GLU A 23 4.66 -6.73 10.75
C GLU A 23 3.16 -6.94 10.94
N GLN A 24 2.32 -6.07 10.37
CA GLN A 24 0.87 -6.28 10.41
C GLN A 24 0.46 -7.41 9.47
N PHE A 25 1.04 -7.46 8.27
CA PHE A 25 0.78 -8.54 7.34
C PHE A 25 1.22 -9.91 7.90
N LYS A 26 2.36 -10.00 8.57
CA LYS A 26 2.80 -11.19 9.31
C LYS A 26 1.78 -11.62 10.36
N LYS A 27 1.24 -10.67 11.14
CA LYS A 27 0.19 -10.98 12.13
C LYS A 27 -1.06 -11.54 11.47
N TYR A 28 -1.50 -10.97 10.34
CA TYR A 28 -2.68 -11.47 9.63
C TYR A 28 -2.49 -12.90 9.12
N LEU A 29 -1.31 -13.19 8.55
CA LEU A 29 -0.94 -14.56 8.15
C LEU A 29 -0.91 -15.52 9.34
N TRP A 30 -0.30 -15.12 10.45
CA TRP A 30 -0.28 -15.94 11.66
C TRP A 30 -1.67 -16.17 12.24
N ASN A 31 -2.51 -15.14 12.31
CA ASN A 31 -3.89 -15.27 12.77
C ASN A 31 -4.65 -16.30 11.92
N GLN A 32 -4.52 -16.22 10.60
CA GLN A 32 -5.12 -17.16 9.66
C GLN A 32 -4.64 -18.61 9.89
N VAL A 33 -3.33 -18.81 10.07
CA VAL A 33 -2.76 -20.13 10.35
C VAL A 33 -3.28 -20.67 11.68
N LEU A 34 -3.24 -19.86 12.74
CA LEU A 34 -3.64 -20.26 14.09
C LEU A 34 -5.14 -20.56 14.18
N GLU A 35 -6.00 -19.73 13.59
CA GLU A 35 -7.43 -20.01 13.51
C GLU A 35 -7.71 -21.33 12.81
N THR A 36 -6.99 -21.62 11.72
CA THR A 36 -7.17 -22.88 10.99
C THR A 36 -6.68 -24.08 11.80
N ILE A 37 -5.57 -23.94 12.54
CA ILE A 37 -5.08 -24.97 13.47
C ILE A 37 -6.10 -25.26 14.56
N LYS A 38 -6.71 -24.20 15.14
CA LYS A 38 -7.71 -24.33 16.21
C LYS A 38 -8.96 -25.07 15.74
N ASN A 39 -9.45 -24.71 14.55
CA ASN A 39 -10.73 -25.17 14.04
C ASN A 39 -10.64 -26.55 13.36
N THR A 40 -9.43 -27.03 13.07
CA THR A 40 -9.22 -28.31 12.38
C THR A 40 -8.57 -29.34 13.29
N THR A 41 -9.32 -30.38 13.66
CA THR A 41 -8.88 -31.46 14.56
C THR A 41 -7.56 -32.10 14.14
N LYS A 42 -7.38 -32.36 12.84
CA LYS A 42 -6.14 -32.94 12.27
C LYS A 42 -4.89 -32.15 12.68
N TYR A 43 -4.91 -30.82 12.55
CA TYR A 43 -3.74 -29.98 12.86
C TYR A 43 -3.54 -29.81 14.36
N LYS A 44 -4.64 -29.70 15.11
CA LYS A 44 -4.62 -29.61 16.56
C LYS A 44 -3.99 -30.84 17.20
N GLU A 45 -4.43 -32.04 16.83
CA GLU A 45 -3.90 -33.31 17.34
C GLU A 45 -2.42 -33.48 17.00
N ARG A 46 -2.05 -33.22 15.74
CA ARG A 46 -0.66 -33.30 15.25
C ARG A 46 0.31 -32.43 16.06
N LEU A 47 -0.11 -31.26 16.54
CA LEU A 47 0.73 -30.41 17.38
C LEU A 47 0.71 -30.83 18.86
N LEU A 48 -0.44 -31.29 19.36
CA LEU A 48 -0.60 -31.75 20.75
C LEU A 48 0.24 -33.00 21.08
N GLU A 49 0.58 -33.83 20.08
CA GLU A 49 1.50 -34.97 20.22
C GLU A 49 2.85 -34.58 20.87
N PHE A 50 3.31 -33.35 20.65
CA PHE A 50 4.57 -32.84 21.21
C PHE A 50 4.49 -32.43 22.68
N ILE A 51 3.28 -32.25 23.22
CA ILE A 51 3.04 -31.82 24.61
C ILE A 51 2.92 -33.01 25.57
N GLN A 52 3.16 -34.24 25.09
CA GLN A 52 3.06 -35.54 25.80
C GLN A 52 2.71 -35.41 27.29
N VAL A 53 1.56 -35.99 27.67
CA VAL A 53 1.03 -36.15 29.04
C VAL A 53 2.10 -36.74 29.98
N SER A 54 3.05 -35.93 30.41
CA SER A 54 3.97 -36.25 31.48
C SER A 54 3.18 -36.20 32.77
N GLN A 55 2.88 -37.39 33.30
CA GLN A 55 2.05 -37.64 34.47
C GLN A 55 2.56 -37.04 35.80
N ILE A 56 3.61 -36.21 35.82
CA ILE A 56 4.16 -35.69 37.08
C ILE A 56 4.78 -34.30 36.86
N GLN A 57 4.02 -33.21 36.94
CA GLN A 57 4.59 -31.86 37.15
C GLN A 57 3.66 -30.99 38.00
N MET A 58 4.25 -30.37 39.04
CA MET A 58 3.62 -29.53 40.07
C MET A 58 3.12 -28.15 39.59
N PHE A 59 3.14 -27.87 38.28
CA PHE A 59 2.71 -26.59 37.73
C PHE A 59 1.51 -26.80 36.79
N PRO A 60 0.48 -25.94 36.84
CA PRO A 60 -0.65 -26.03 35.93
C PRO A 60 -0.14 -25.85 34.50
N LYS A 61 -0.35 -26.86 33.65
CA LYS A 61 -0.03 -26.78 32.22
C LYS A 61 -0.85 -25.63 31.62
N LYS A 62 -0.17 -24.61 31.09
CA LYS A 62 -0.84 -23.58 30.29
C LYS A 62 -1.32 -24.24 29.01
N ASP A 63 -2.63 -24.33 28.83
CA ASP A 63 -3.21 -24.78 27.56
C ASP A 63 -2.72 -23.83 26.44
N PRO A 64 -1.98 -24.32 25.43
CA PRO A 64 -1.55 -23.50 24.29
C PRO A 64 -2.72 -22.89 23.53
N PHE A 65 -3.92 -23.46 23.65
CA PHE A 65 -5.17 -22.98 23.06
C PHE A 65 -6.05 -22.22 24.07
N SER A 66 -5.50 -21.75 25.18
CA SER A 66 -6.22 -20.84 26.08
C SER A 66 -6.40 -19.46 25.44
N THR A 67 -7.50 -18.77 25.77
CA THR A 67 -7.84 -17.44 25.25
C THR A 67 -6.70 -16.41 25.36
N GLU A 68 -5.82 -16.54 26.36
CA GLU A 68 -4.62 -15.69 26.51
C GLU A 68 -3.54 -15.99 25.46
N ASN A 69 -3.22 -17.27 25.25
CA ASN A 69 -2.20 -17.69 24.29
C ASN A 69 -2.68 -17.54 22.84
N GLU A 70 -3.98 -17.53 22.65
CA GLU A 70 -4.65 -17.35 21.37
C GLU A 70 -4.61 -15.91 20.84
N ALA A 71 -4.39 -14.92 21.72
CA ALA A 71 -4.40 -13.51 21.34
C ALA A 71 -3.15 -13.08 20.55
N ASN A 72 -2.06 -13.87 20.60
CA ASN A 72 -0.80 -13.52 19.96
C ASN A 72 -0.03 -14.78 19.57
N HIS A 73 0.41 -14.84 18.30
CA HIS A 73 1.23 -15.94 17.79
C HIS A 73 2.49 -16.20 18.61
N LYS A 74 3.11 -15.16 19.20
CA LYS A 74 4.27 -15.36 20.09
C LYS A 74 3.88 -16.13 21.35
N LEU A 75 2.76 -15.77 21.99
CA LEU A 75 2.28 -16.46 23.18
C LEU A 75 1.86 -17.90 22.88
N PHE A 76 1.24 -18.13 21.72
CA PHE A 76 0.92 -19.47 21.23
C PHE A 76 2.19 -20.32 21.07
N LEU A 77 3.20 -19.82 20.36
CA LEU A 77 4.47 -20.54 20.15
C LEU A 77 5.21 -20.75 21.46
N ASP A 78 5.28 -19.74 22.32
CA ASP A 78 5.90 -19.83 23.64
C ASP A 78 5.22 -20.90 24.51
N ALA A 79 3.89 -21.04 24.43
CA ALA A 79 3.16 -22.06 25.18
C ALA A 79 3.59 -23.49 24.76
N PHE A 80 3.88 -23.73 23.49
CA PHE A 80 4.43 -25.01 23.02
C PHE A 80 5.91 -25.15 23.41
N ILE A 81 6.75 -24.15 23.12
CA ILE A 81 8.20 -24.21 23.35
C ILE A 81 8.54 -24.41 24.83
N ASN A 82 7.79 -23.76 25.73
CA ASN A 82 7.97 -23.88 27.18
C ASN A 82 7.58 -25.26 27.72
N GLN A 83 6.77 -26.03 26.99
CA GLN A 83 6.35 -27.37 27.38
C GLN A 83 7.22 -28.48 26.78
N ILE A 84 8.00 -28.17 25.73
CA ILE A 84 8.92 -29.11 25.10
C ILE A 84 10.30 -28.92 25.73
N ASN A 85 10.70 -29.81 26.63
CA ASN A 85 11.99 -29.70 27.34
C ASN A 85 13.19 -30.26 26.54
N ASP A 86 12.95 -31.03 25.48
CA ASP A 86 13.98 -31.70 24.69
C ASP A 86 14.32 -30.91 23.41
N LYS A 87 15.60 -30.61 23.20
CA LYS A 87 16.13 -29.90 22.01
C LYS A 87 15.87 -30.65 20.70
N SER A 88 15.87 -31.98 20.70
CA SER A 88 15.53 -32.80 19.54
C SER A 88 14.05 -32.70 19.21
N LYS A 89 13.19 -32.85 20.22
CA LYS A 89 11.72 -32.69 20.06
C LYS A 89 11.34 -31.26 19.64
N ARG A 90 12.06 -30.23 20.10
CA ARG A 90 11.85 -28.84 19.62
C ARG A 90 12.14 -28.69 18.13
N LYS A 91 13.20 -29.32 17.63
CA LYS A 91 13.52 -29.29 16.19
C LYS A 91 12.44 -30.00 15.38
N GLU A 92 11.98 -31.15 15.86
CA GLU A 92 10.89 -31.92 15.22
C GLU A 92 9.57 -31.14 15.23
N PHE A 93 9.22 -30.52 16.36
CA PHE A 93 8.06 -29.62 16.46
C PHE A 93 8.13 -28.48 15.44
N ASN A 94 9.28 -27.81 15.31
CA ASN A 94 9.44 -26.73 14.34
C ASN A 94 9.26 -27.22 12.88
N ILE A 95 9.72 -28.44 12.56
CA ILE A 95 9.51 -29.06 11.25
C ILE A 95 8.02 -29.33 11.02
N VAL A 96 7.34 -29.91 12.01
CA VAL A 96 5.89 -30.22 11.92
C VAL A 96 5.05 -28.96 11.85
N LEU A 97 5.39 -27.92 12.63
CA LEU A 97 4.73 -26.61 12.59
C LEU A 97 4.92 -25.96 11.22
N LYS A 98 6.14 -25.97 10.68
CA LYS A 98 6.43 -25.49 9.32
C LYS A 98 5.55 -26.20 8.29
N GLN A 99 5.53 -27.53 8.32
CA GLN A 99 4.76 -28.32 7.35
C GLN A 99 3.25 -28.07 7.50
N THR A 100 2.77 -27.95 8.73
CA THR A 100 1.37 -27.62 9.02
C THR A 100 0.99 -26.23 8.50
N ALA A 101 1.84 -25.22 8.72
CA ALA A 101 1.62 -23.87 8.20
C ALA A 101 1.61 -23.85 6.66
N LEU A 102 2.55 -24.55 6.02
CA LEU A 102 2.58 -24.68 4.56
C LEU A 102 1.33 -25.38 4.01
N GLU A 103 0.87 -26.48 4.63
CA GLU A 103 -0.37 -27.17 4.26
C GLU A 103 -1.57 -26.21 4.34
N ILE A 104 -1.73 -25.49 5.45
CA ILE A 104 -2.84 -24.55 5.67
C ILE A 104 -2.82 -23.41 4.64
N ILE A 105 -1.66 -22.78 4.43
CA ILE A 105 -1.54 -21.67 3.50
C ILE A 105 -1.80 -22.17 2.07
N ALA A 106 -1.32 -23.36 1.70
CA ALA A 106 -1.58 -23.93 0.39
C ALA A 106 -3.08 -24.23 0.20
N GLU A 107 -3.74 -24.85 1.17
CA GLU A 107 -5.18 -25.16 1.12
C GLU A 107 -6.03 -23.90 0.93
N LYS A 108 -5.69 -22.81 1.61
CA LYS A 108 -6.38 -21.52 1.45
C LYS A 108 -6.10 -20.80 0.12
N ASN A 109 -5.10 -21.23 -0.64
CA ASN A 109 -4.67 -20.62 -1.89
C ASN A 109 -4.76 -21.62 -3.06
N ASP A 110 -5.85 -22.41 -3.12
CA ASP A 110 -6.13 -23.39 -4.19
C ASP A 110 -5.01 -24.43 -4.41
N GLY A 111 -4.30 -24.81 -3.34
CA GLY A 111 -3.18 -25.75 -3.40
C GLY A 111 -1.90 -25.18 -4.00
N ASP A 112 -1.76 -23.85 -4.11
CA ASP A 112 -0.61 -23.22 -4.75
C ASP A 112 0.63 -23.19 -3.83
N SER A 113 1.50 -24.19 -3.99
CA SER A 113 2.72 -24.33 -3.19
C SER A 113 3.67 -23.13 -3.28
N VAL A 114 3.71 -22.45 -4.43
CA VAL A 114 4.58 -21.29 -4.65
C VAL A 114 4.14 -20.10 -3.79
N ILE A 115 2.82 -19.87 -3.70
CA ILE A 115 2.24 -18.83 -2.84
C ILE A 115 2.40 -19.21 -1.36
N ALA A 116 2.23 -20.49 -1.04
CA ALA A 116 2.41 -20.99 0.31
C ALA A 116 3.83 -20.80 0.83
N ASP A 117 4.83 -21.18 0.03
CA ASP A 117 6.25 -20.96 0.35
C ASP A 117 6.55 -19.47 0.50
N TYR A 118 5.99 -18.63 -0.38
CA TYR A 118 6.15 -17.18 -0.32
C TYR A 118 5.64 -16.60 1.01
N PHE A 119 4.39 -16.87 1.40
CA PHE A 119 3.84 -16.36 2.66
C PHE A 119 4.50 -16.99 3.88
N TYR A 120 4.86 -18.27 3.82
CA TYR A 120 5.60 -18.90 4.90
C TYR A 120 6.95 -18.22 5.14
N ASN A 121 7.68 -17.88 4.06
CA ASN A 121 8.96 -17.18 4.19
C ASN A 121 8.78 -15.83 4.90
N ILE A 122 7.72 -15.07 4.56
CA ILE A 122 7.39 -13.79 5.23
C ILE A 122 7.21 -13.96 6.73
N ILE A 123 6.48 -14.98 7.19
CA ILE A 123 6.25 -15.20 8.63
C ILE A 123 7.44 -15.84 9.34
N SER A 124 8.36 -16.47 8.59
CA SER A 124 9.55 -17.14 9.14
C SER A 124 10.77 -16.22 9.30
N GLU A 125 10.81 -15.08 8.61
CA GLU A 125 11.90 -14.11 8.73
C GLU A 125 11.69 -13.17 9.94
N ASP A 126 12.41 -13.46 11.01
CA ASP A 126 12.75 -12.50 12.07
C ASP A 126 13.82 -11.52 11.54
N PHE A 127 13.51 -10.22 11.57
CA PHE A 127 14.36 -9.06 11.24
C PHE A 127 14.76 -8.80 9.77
N GLY A 128 14.27 -7.67 9.23
CA GLY A 128 15.03 -6.89 8.24
C GLY A 128 14.43 -6.85 6.83
N ILE A 129 13.59 -5.85 6.60
CA ILE A 129 13.19 -5.38 5.27
C ILE A 129 14.46 -4.96 4.52
N SER A 130 14.98 -5.81 3.63
CA SER A 130 15.58 -5.40 2.33
C SER A 130 16.05 -6.59 1.48
N LYS A 131 16.20 -7.81 2.02
CA LYS A 131 16.83 -8.94 1.28
C LYS A 131 15.85 -9.99 0.73
N THR A 132 14.61 -10.03 1.22
CA THR A 132 13.65 -11.09 0.90
C THR A 132 13.14 -11.02 -0.54
N TRP A 133 12.91 -9.82 -1.06
CA TRP A 133 12.38 -9.62 -2.41
C TRP A 133 13.33 -10.13 -3.50
N GLU A 134 14.59 -9.69 -3.48
CA GLU A 134 15.58 -10.14 -4.47
C GLU A 134 15.91 -11.63 -4.32
N THR A 135 15.95 -12.18 -3.11
CA THR A 135 16.28 -13.59 -2.88
C THR A 135 15.16 -14.54 -3.31
N VAL A 136 13.90 -14.12 -3.19
CA VAL A 136 12.74 -14.88 -3.70
C VAL A 136 12.64 -14.75 -5.22
N ILE A 137 12.97 -13.59 -5.79
CA ILE A 137 12.91 -13.36 -7.24
C ILE A 137 14.06 -14.07 -7.99
N THR A 138 15.23 -14.24 -7.37
CA THR A 138 16.43 -14.81 -8.02
C THR A 138 16.39 -16.33 -8.20
N GLY A 139 15.63 -17.08 -7.38
CA GLY A 139 15.48 -18.53 -7.50
C GLY A 139 14.14 -19.01 -8.08
N SER A 140 13.02 -18.42 -7.63
CA SER A 140 11.64 -18.81 -7.96
C SER A 140 10.81 -17.69 -8.62
N GLY A 141 11.40 -16.51 -8.86
CA GLY A 141 10.71 -15.31 -9.34
C GLY A 141 9.99 -15.47 -10.68
N LYS A 142 10.51 -16.29 -11.61
CA LYS A 142 9.82 -16.58 -12.88
C LYS A 142 8.45 -17.24 -12.68
N TYR A 143 8.30 -18.06 -11.64
CA TYR A 143 7.02 -18.74 -11.34
C TYR A 143 6.06 -17.82 -10.60
N LEU A 144 6.60 -16.92 -9.77
CA LEU A 144 5.80 -15.90 -9.08
C LEU A 144 5.23 -14.89 -10.07
N ASP A 145 6.02 -14.46 -11.07
CA ASP A 145 5.59 -13.52 -12.11
C ASP A 145 4.35 -14.02 -12.87
N ASN A 146 4.28 -15.33 -13.14
CA ASN A 146 3.11 -15.97 -13.77
C ASN A 146 1.91 -16.13 -12.83
N LYS A 147 2.10 -15.89 -11.52
CA LYS A 147 1.09 -16.05 -10.46
C LYS A 147 0.78 -14.75 -9.74
N ILE A 148 1.30 -13.62 -10.20
CA ILE A 148 1.10 -12.29 -9.60
C ILE A 148 -0.38 -12.00 -9.32
N VAL A 149 -1.27 -12.30 -10.27
CA VAL A 149 -2.71 -12.11 -10.10
C VAL A 149 -3.25 -12.90 -8.90
N LYS A 150 -2.84 -14.17 -8.78
CA LYS A 150 -3.24 -15.03 -7.66
C LYS A 150 -2.65 -14.54 -6.34
N LEU A 151 -1.40 -14.08 -6.36
CA LEU A 151 -0.72 -13.56 -5.17
C LEU A 151 -1.42 -12.31 -4.63
N LEU A 152 -1.76 -11.34 -5.48
CA LEU A 152 -2.49 -10.16 -5.04
C LEU A 152 -3.87 -10.52 -4.47
N ASN A 153 -4.58 -11.46 -5.13
CA ASN A 153 -5.86 -11.96 -4.62
C ASN A 153 -5.74 -12.63 -3.26
N ALA A 154 -4.67 -13.40 -3.06
CA ALA A 154 -4.39 -14.03 -1.78
C ALA A 154 -4.13 -12.99 -0.68
N ILE A 155 -3.34 -11.95 -0.98
CA ILE A 155 -3.11 -10.81 -0.07
C ILE A 155 -4.43 -10.12 0.29
N ILE A 156 -5.28 -9.83 -0.70
CA ILE A 156 -6.59 -9.20 -0.47
C ILE A 156 -7.48 -10.10 0.40
N ASN A 157 -7.51 -11.41 0.15
CA ASN A 157 -8.29 -12.35 0.97
C ASN A 157 -7.83 -12.37 2.42
N ILE A 158 -6.50 -12.39 2.67
CA ILE A 158 -5.93 -12.33 4.02
C ILE A 158 -6.40 -11.08 4.76
N ILE A 159 -6.37 -9.93 4.09
CA ILE A 159 -6.82 -8.65 4.68
C ILE A 159 -8.32 -8.69 4.97
N ARG A 160 -9.14 -9.21 4.06
CA ARG A 160 -10.59 -9.28 4.25
C ARG A 160 -11.00 -10.19 5.41
N GLU A 161 -10.26 -11.27 5.65
CA GLU A 161 -10.48 -12.14 6.81
C GLU A 161 -10.30 -11.37 8.14
N GLN A 162 -9.59 -10.24 8.15
CA GLN A 162 -9.46 -9.36 9.33
C GLN A 162 -10.63 -8.37 9.49
N GLY A 163 -11.65 -8.43 8.64
CA GLY A 163 -12.86 -7.58 8.72
C GLY A 163 -12.86 -6.35 7.80
N PHE A 164 -11.86 -6.20 6.93
CA PHE A 164 -11.86 -5.11 5.94
C PHE A 164 -12.79 -5.43 4.77
N GLU A 165 -13.79 -4.58 4.53
CA GLU A 165 -14.78 -4.81 3.47
C GLU A 165 -14.26 -4.43 2.07
N ARG A 166 -13.44 -3.38 1.99
CA ARG A 166 -13.01 -2.78 0.73
C ARG A 166 -11.50 -2.56 0.72
N PHE A 167 -10.89 -2.82 -0.44
CA PHE A 167 -9.47 -2.61 -0.67
C PHE A 167 -9.29 -1.60 -1.82
N TYR A 168 -8.59 -0.50 -1.54
CA TYR A 168 -8.30 0.55 -2.51
C TYR A 168 -6.80 0.61 -2.76
N LEU A 169 -6.42 0.44 -4.02
CA LEU A 169 -5.04 0.55 -4.47
C LEU A 169 -4.90 1.88 -5.23
N LEU A 170 -4.26 2.85 -4.57
CA LEU A 170 -3.93 4.16 -5.13
C LEU A 170 -2.48 4.10 -5.62
N VAL A 171 -2.27 4.26 -6.92
CA VAL A 171 -0.96 4.24 -7.56
C VAL A 171 -0.72 5.59 -8.23
N ASP A 172 0.36 6.23 -7.83
CA ASP A 172 0.83 7.50 -8.39
C ASP A 172 2.02 7.28 -9.33
N GLU A 173 2.35 8.29 -10.14
CA GLU A 173 3.48 8.27 -11.08
C GLU A 173 3.46 7.07 -12.04
N PHE A 174 2.29 6.67 -12.55
CA PHE A 174 2.16 5.52 -13.43
C PHE A 174 2.90 5.72 -14.78
N GLU A 175 3.20 6.96 -15.14
CA GLU A 175 3.97 7.32 -16.34
C GLU A 175 5.34 6.67 -16.43
N ASP A 176 5.95 6.27 -15.30
CA ASP A 176 7.25 5.60 -15.26
C ASP A 176 7.26 4.25 -16.01
N ILE A 177 6.09 3.61 -16.15
CA ILE A 177 5.93 2.38 -16.95
C ILE A 177 6.04 2.69 -18.46
N THR A 178 5.66 3.90 -18.86
CA THR A 178 5.66 4.35 -20.25
C THR A 178 6.87 5.18 -20.65
N SER A 179 7.69 5.62 -19.69
CA SER A 179 8.79 6.57 -19.87
C SER A 179 10.01 6.04 -20.64
N GLY A 180 9.90 4.90 -21.34
CA GLY A 180 10.97 4.29 -22.13
C GLY A 180 12.05 3.54 -21.34
N ARG A 181 11.93 3.43 -20.01
CA ARG A 181 12.83 2.64 -19.16
C ARG A 181 12.66 1.13 -19.34
N LEU A 182 11.46 0.71 -19.78
CA LEU A 182 11.09 -0.69 -19.97
C LEU A 182 11.21 -1.11 -21.43
N THR A 183 11.66 -2.35 -21.64
CA THR A 183 11.57 -2.97 -22.96
C THR A 183 10.11 -3.21 -23.34
N LYS A 184 9.82 -3.25 -24.65
CA LYS A 184 8.45 -3.51 -25.14
C LYS A 184 7.82 -4.78 -24.52
N LYS A 185 8.62 -5.84 -24.36
CA LYS A 185 8.19 -7.10 -23.74
C LYS A 185 7.80 -6.93 -22.27
N GLU A 186 8.51 -6.10 -21.52
CA GLU A 186 8.20 -5.83 -20.12
C GLU A 186 6.91 -5.03 -19.98
N ILE A 187 6.72 -4.01 -20.82
CA ILE A 187 5.47 -3.25 -20.85
C ILE A 187 4.29 -4.16 -21.24
N ASP A 188 4.46 -5.01 -22.25
CA ASP A 188 3.43 -5.96 -22.68
C ASP A 188 3.06 -6.93 -21.55
N ASN A 189 4.05 -7.50 -20.86
CA ASN A 189 3.83 -8.39 -19.72
C ASN A 189 3.16 -7.68 -18.54
N TYR A 190 3.65 -6.49 -18.18
CA TYR A 190 3.10 -5.69 -17.10
C TYR A 190 1.64 -5.34 -17.39
N SER A 191 1.37 -4.86 -18.60
CA SER A 191 0.03 -4.49 -19.05
C SER A 191 -0.92 -5.69 -19.09
N HIS A 192 -0.47 -6.82 -19.63
CA HIS A 192 -1.26 -8.05 -19.67
C HIS A 192 -1.67 -8.50 -18.27
N ASN A 193 -0.72 -8.51 -17.32
CA ASN A 193 -0.98 -8.93 -15.96
C ASN A 193 -1.86 -7.93 -15.20
N LEU A 194 -1.66 -6.62 -15.37
CA LEU A 194 -2.49 -5.59 -14.76
C LEU A 194 -3.93 -5.65 -15.30
N ARG A 195 -4.09 -5.87 -16.60
CA ARG A 195 -5.40 -6.11 -17.19
C ARG A 195 -6.06 -7.34 -16.60
N ALA A 196 -5.34 -8.47 -16.50
CA ALA A 196 -5.87 -9.69 -15.92
C ALA A 196 -6.29 -9.50 -14.45
N LEU A 197 -5.57 -8.64 -13.71
CA LEU A 197 -5.93 -8.20 -12.37
C LEU A 197 -7.26 -7.44 -12.35
N ILE A 198 -7.41 -6.43 -13.21
CA ILE A 198 -8.64 -5.61 -13.31
C ILE A 198 -9.83 -6.46 -13.76
N ASP A 199 -9.64 -7.32 -14.76
CA ASP A 199 -10.70 -8.13 -15.37
C ASP A 199 -11.26 -9.21 -14.42
N LYS A 200 -10.41 -9.79 -13.57
CA LYS A 200 -10.77 -10.96 -12.76
C LYS A 200 -11.50 -10.62 -11.47
N GLU A 201 -11.51 -9.37 -11.01
CA GLU A 201 -11.94 -9.09 -9.63
C GLU A 201 -12.71 -7.78 -9.45
N ARG A 202 -13.94 -7.90 -8.93
CA ARG A 202 -14.79 -6.77 -8.52
C ARG A 202 -14.58 -6.35 -7.06
N ARG A 203 -13.66 -7.00 -6.34
CA ARG A 203 -13.54 -6.94 -4.88
C ARG A 203 -12.57 -5.87 -4.37
N TRP A 204 -11.88 -5.19 -5.26
CA TRP A 204 -10.97 -4.09 -4.95
C TRP A 204 -11.07 -3.02 -6.04
N CYS A 205 -10.56 -1.82 -5.73
CA CYS A 205 -10.59 -0.68 -6.62
C CYS A 205 -9.16 -0.20 -6.90
N LEU A 206 -8.81 -0.10 -8.17
CA LEU A 206 -7.56 0.50 -8.63
C LEU A 206 -7.82 1.95 -9.03
N LEU A 207 -7.06 2.88 -8.47
CA LEU A 207 -7.00 4.26 -8.91
C LEU A 207 -5.57 4.54 -9.35
N LEU A 208 -5.40 4.86 -10.63
CA LEU A 208 -4.12 5.27 -11.20
C LEU A 208 -4.15 6.78 -11.43
N ALA A 209 -3.12 7.48 -10.93
CA ALA A 209 -2.84 8.85 -11.31
C ALA A 209 -1.71 8.84 -12.36
N MET A 210 -1.93 9.57 -13.46
CA MET A 210 -0.95 9.74 -14.53
C MET A 210 -1.22 11.02 -15.31
N THR A 211 -0.21 11.50 -16.02
CA THR A 211 -0.37 12.62 -16.96
C THR A 211 -1.13 12.21 -18.22
N SER A 212 -1.74 13.19 -18.91
CA SER A 212 -2.42 12.93 -20.18
C SER A 212 -1.48 12.43 -21.27
N GLU A 213 -0.21 12.85 -21.25
CA GLU A 213 0.83 12.37 -22.18
C GLU A 213 1.12 10.89 -21.95
N ALA A 214 1.33 10.49 -20.70
CA ALA A 214 1.55 9.09 -20.34
C ALA A 214 0.37 8.19 -20.72
N LEU A 215 -0.87 8.68 -20.56
CA LEU A 215 -2.06 7.94 -21.01
C LEU A 215 -2.05 7.74 -22.54
N GLN A 216 -1.63 8.74 -23.32
CA GLN A 216 -1.52 8.61 -24.77
C GLN A 216 -0.42 7.62 -25.18
N ASP A 217 0.72 7.64 -24.49
CA ASP A 217 1.80 6.70 -24.75
C ASP A 217 1.43 5.27 -24.35
N LEU A 218 0.75 5.09 -23.20
CA LEU A 218 0.19 3.82 -22.80
C LEU A 218 -0.79 3.29 -23.83
N LYS A 219 -1.60 4.16 -24.45
CA LYS A 219 -2.56 3.79 -25.50
C LYS A 219 -1.87 3.27 -26.75
N LYS A 220 -0.69 3.79 -27.10
CA LYS A 220 0.10 3.31 -28.24
C LYS A 220 0.68 1.92 -27.98
N VAL A 221 1.14 1.66 -26.75
CA VAL A 221 1.80 0.40 -26.40
C VAL A 221 0.78 -0.69 -26.05
N SER A 222 -0.25 -0.35 -25.28
CA SER A 222 -1.27 -1.29 -24.84
C SER A 222 -2.69 -0.70 -24.84
N PRO A 223 -3.33 -0.56 -26.02
CA PRO A 223 -4.72 -0.14 -26.13
C PRO A 223 -5.68 -0.91 -25.21
N PRO A 224 -5.59 -2.25 -25.08
CA PRO A 224 -6.58 -2.99 -24.30
C PRO A 224 -6.54 -2.75 -22.80
N LEU A 225 -5.39 -2.32 -22.24
CA LEU A 225 -5.32 -1.90 -20.84
C LEU A 225 -5.95 -0.52 -20.69
N VAL A 226 -5.65 0.42 -21.59
CA VAL A 226 -6.23 1.76 -21.58
C VAL A 226 -7.75 1.68 -21.61
N ASP A 227 -8.34 0.85 -22.48
CA ASP A 227 -9.80 0.67 -22.56
C ASP A 227 -10.42 0.21 -21.22
N ARG A 228 -9.66 -0.49 -20.37
CA ARG A 228 -10.10 -0.86 -19.02
C ARG A 228 -9.90 0.24 -17.99
N LEU A 229 -8.81 0.99 -18.09
CA LEU A 229 -8.50 2.09 -17.18
C LEU A 229 -9.41 3.29 -17.40
N THR A 230 -9.80 3.56 -18.64
CA THR A 230 -10.60 4.74 -19.02
C THR A 230 -12.11 4.51 -18.94
N ASP A 231 -12.58 3.33 -18.48
CA ASP A 231 -14.00 3.09 -18.19
C ASP A 231 -14.56 4.14 -17.20
N ARG A 232 -13.70 4.61 -16.28
CA ARG A 232 -13.99 5.72 -15.35
C ARG A 232 -12.81 6.68 -15.27
N GLU A 233 -12.70 7.53 -16.28
CA GLU A 233 -11.68 8.58 -16.31
C GLU A 233 -12.11 9.82 -15.51
N ILE A 234 -11.26 10.27 -14.59
CA ILE A 234 -11.42 11.55 -13.90
C ILE A 234 -10.32 12.48 -14.42
N LYS A 235 -10.71 13.47 -15.22
CA LYS A 235 -9.79 14.49 -15.72
C LYS A 235 -9.69 15.63 -14.72
N ILE A 236 -8.50 15.85 -14.18
CA ILE A 236 -8.21 17.01 -13.36
C ILE A 236 -7.79 18.14 -14.28
N GLU A 237 -8.66 19.14 -14.41
CA GLU A 237 -8.41 20.33 -15.22
C GLU A 237 -7.54 21.34 -14.47
N ARG A 238 -6.96 22.27 -15.25
CA ARG A 238 -6.26 23.43 -14.72
C ARG A 238 -7.23 24.32 -13.93
N LEU A 239 -6.70 25.06 -12.96
CA LEU A 239 -7.53 25.93 -12.13
C LEU A 239 -8.13 27.09 -12.92
N SER A 240 -9.46 27.16 -12.92
CA SER A 240 -10.15 28.41 -13.23
C SER A 240 -9.87 29.48 -12.16
N ASN A 241 -10.01 30.75 -12.52
CA ASN A 241 -9.87 31.86 -11.58
C ASN A 241 -10.84 31.76 -10.40
N THR A 242 -12.05 31.25 -10.61
CA THR A 242 -13.03 31.04 -9.53
C THR A 242 -12.55 29.96 -8.56
N GLN A 243 -12.02 28.84 -9.06
CA GLN A 243 -11.42 27.79 -8.22
C GLN A 243 -10.16 28.27 -7.51
N ALA A 244 -9.32 29.07 -8.17
CA ALA A 244 -8.13 29.66 -7.55
C ALA A 244 -8.51 30.55 -6.35
N ASN A 245 -9.54 31.41 -6.51
CA ASN A 245 -10.07 32.21 -5.40
C ASN A 245 -10.57 31.33 -4.24
N LEU A 246 -11.32 30.25 -4.53
CA LEU A 246 -11.78 29.31 -3.49
C LEU A 246 -10.63 28.61 -2.78
N ILE A 247 -9.59 28.19 -3.50
CA ILE A 247 -8.40 27.56 -2.92
C ILE A 247 -7.66 28.55 -2.01
N VAL A 248 -7.49 29.79 -2.45
CA VAL A 248 -6.83 30.84 -1.65
C VAL A 248 -7.65 31.14 -0.39
N LYS A 249 -8.99 31.27 -0.50
CA LYS A 249 -9.88 31.42 0.65
C LYS A 249 -9.68 30.29 1.66
N ASN A 250 -9.77 29.05 1.20
CA ASN A 250 -9.60 27.88 2.06
C ASN A 250 -8.22 27.85 2.72
N TYR A 251 -7.17 28.19 1.97
CA TYR A 251 -5.80 28.25 2.49
C TYR A 251 -5.64 29.31 3.58
N LEU A 252 -6.17 30.51 3.39
CA LEU A 252 -6.12 31.58 4.38
C LEU A 252 -6.91 31.23 5.64
N SER A 253 -8.08 30.58 5.48
CA SER A 253 -8.91 30.14 6.60
C SER A 253 -8.22 29.14 7.52
N LEU A 254 -7.20 28.40 7.06
CA LEU A 254 -6.42 27.50 7.93
C LEU A 254 -5.69 28.24 9.06
N SER A 255 -5.41 29.54 8.90
CA SER A 255 -4.63 30.33 9.85
C SER A 255 -5.42 31.44 10.53
N ARG A 256 -6.69 31.64 10.16
CA ARG A 256 -7.54 32.69 10.76
C ARG A 256 -8.25 32.15 11.99
N GLU A 257 -8.33 32.98 13.04
CA GLU A 257 -9.05 32.64 14.27
C GLU A 257 -10.57 32.53 14.06
N THR A 258 -11.10 33.24 13.06
CA THR A 258 -12.49 33.19 12.65
C THR A 258 -12.62 32.77 11.20
N GLU A 259 -13.48 31.78 10.94
CA GLU A 259 -13.87 31.43 9.57
C GLU A 259 -14.45 32.66 8.87
N THR A 260 -13.75 33.13 7.86
CA THR A 260 -14.13 34.29 7.06
C THR A 260 -14.01 33.90 5.61
N ASP A 261 -15.09 34.09 4.83
CA ASP A 261 -15.12 33.79 3.39
C ASP A 261 -14.40 34.87 2.55
N SER A 262 -13.29 35.38 3.07
CA SER A 262 -12.56 36.54 2.55
C SER A 262 -11.24 36.12 1.91
N ILE A 263 -10.87 36.80 0.83
CA ILE A 263 -9.55 36.68 0.20
C ILE A 263 -8.52 37.68 0.76
N ASN A 264 -8.92 38.56 1.70
CA ASN A 264 -8.01 39.53 2.34
C ASN A 264 -6.75 38.81 2.91
N PRO A 265 -5.53 39.25 2.61
CA PRO A 265 -5.16 40.58 2.09
C PRO A 265 -5.10 40.71 0.57
N PHE A 266 -5.49 39.70 -0.21
CA PHE A 266 -5.40 39.76 -1.66
C PHE A 266 -6.58 40.48 -2.30
N THR A 267 -6.31 41.16 -3.42
CA THR A 267 -7.36 41.53 -4.38
C THR A 267 -7.64 40.38 -5.36
N GLU A 268 -8.85 40.32 -5.92
CA GLU A 268 -9.21 39.30 -6.92
C GLU A 268 -8.29 39.35 -8.15
N GLU A 269 -7.94 40.57 -8.60
CA GLU A 269 -7.01 40.77 -9.71
C GLU A 269 -5.62 40.21 -9.43
N ALA A 270 -5.15 40.29 -8.17
CA ALA A 270 -3.90 39.71 -7.76
C ALA A 270 -3.95 38.17 -7.85
N ILE A 271 -5.01 37.55 -7.31
CA ILE A 271 -5.17 36.08 -7.36
C ILE A 271 -5.26 35.59 -8.80
N ASN A 272 -6.01 36.29 -9.66
CA ASN A 272 -6.13 35.94 -11.07
C ASN A 272 -4.77 36.00 -11.77
N PHE A 273 -3.98 37.04 -11.52
CA PHE A 273 -2.62 37.15 -12.04
C PHE A 273 -1.71 36.02 -11.53
N ILE A 274 -1.72 35.76 -10.22
CA ILE A 274 -0.90 34.69 -9.61
C ILE A 274 -1.30 33.31 -10.15
N ASN A 275 -2.60 33.08 -10.43
CA ASN A 275 -3.09 31.85 -11.03
C ASN A 275 -2.52 31.64 -12.44
N SER A 276 -2.59 32.66 -13.30
CA SER A 276 -2.00 32.60 -14.65
C SER A 276 -0.49 32.38 -14.59
N GLU A 277 0.22 33.10 -13.73
CA GLU A 277 1.66 32.95 -13.52
C GLU A 277 2.06 31.58 -12.94
N SER A 278 1.12 30.88 -12.32
CA SER A 278 1.34 29.54 -11.76
C SER A 278 1.13 28.43 -12.80
N GLY A 279 0.84 28.79 -14.06
CA GLY A 279 0.36 27.85 -15.06
C GLY A 279 -0.93 27.14 -14.60
N GLU A 280 -1.73 27.82 -13.76
CA GLU A 280 -3.01 27.32 -13.24
C GLU A 280 -2.87 26.02 -12.41
N LEU A 281 -1.69 25.81 -11.82
CA LEU A 281 -1.40 24.66 -10.95
C LEU A 281 -1.62 25.00 -9.47
N PRO A 282 -2.48 24.25 -8.74
CA PRO A 282 -2.80 24.54 -7.35
C PRO A 282 -1.58 24.65 -6.43
N ARG A 283 -0.62 23.73 -6.60
CA ARG A 283 0.59 23.70 -5.77
C ARG A 283 1.48 24.92 -6.00
N ILE A 284 1.62 25.37 -7.26
CA ILE A 284 2.45 26.53 -7.60
C ILE A 284 1.74 27.81 -7.15
N LEU A 285 0.42 27.89 -7.35
CA LEU A 285 -0.42 28.98 -6.87
C LEU A 285 -0.23 29.19 -5.36
N LEU A 286 -0.45 28.16 -4.55
CA LEU A 286 -0.32 28.25 -3.10
C LEU A 286 1.09 28.62 -2.65
N ARG A 287 2.13 28.12 -3.33
CA ARG A 287 3.52 28.50 -3.04
C ARG A 287 3.77 29.99 -3.31
N LYS A 288 3.28 30.51 -4.44
CA LYS A 288 3.39 31.95 -4.78
C LYS A 288 2.56 32.81 -3.82
N ILE A 289 1.37 32.37 -3.43
CA ILE A 289 0.53 33.03 -2.43
C ILE A 289 1.25 33.12 -1.09
N HIS A 290 1.80 32.01 -0.60
CA HIS A 290 2.56 31.99 0.65
C HIS A 290 3.75 32.97 0.61
N TYR A 291 4.55 32.89 -0.45
CA TYR A 291 5.68 33.81 -0.65
C TYR A 291 5.25 35.29 -0.66
N LEU A 292 4.14 35.62 -1.32
CA LEU A 292 3.64 37.00 -1.36
C LEU A 292 3.11 37.47 -0.01
N ILE A 293 2.54 36.58 0.81
CA ILE A 293 2.18 36.90 2.20
C ILE A 293 3.44 37.25 3.00
N GLU A 294 4.50 36.45 2.90
CA GLU A 294 5.77 36.73 3.59
C GLU A 294 6.34 38.09 3.17
N ARG A 295 6.34 38.40 1.86
CA ARG A 295 6.77 39.71 1.35
C ARG A 295 5.89 40.86 1.81
N ALA A 296 4.58 40.64 1.87
CA ALA A 296 3.63 41.66 2.31
C ALA A 296 3.88 42.06 3.77
N VAL A 297 4.25 41.12 4.64
CA VAL A 297 4.58 41.41 6.04
C VAL A 297 5.79 42.34 6.16
N ASP A 298 6.77 42.21 5.26
CA ASP A 298 7.99 43.03 5.27
C ASP A 298 7.81 44.41 4.61
N GLU A 299 6.97 44.50 3.58
CA GLU A 299 6.93 45.66 2.66
C GLU A 299 5.62 46.47 2.70
N LEU A 300 4.52 45.91 3.20
CA LEU A 300 3.22 46.57 3.26
C LEU A 300 2.87 47.00 4.69
N ASN A 301 2.12 48.10 4.82
CA ASN A 301 1.63 48.51 6.13
C ASN A 301 0.38 47.71 6.52
N GLU A 302 0.04 47.74 7.80
CA GLU A 302 -1.17 47.10 8.31
C GLU A 302 -2.42 47.67 7.62
N GLY A 303 -3.23 46.78 7.02
CA GLY A 303 -4.44 47.14 6.27
C GLY A 303 -4.25 47.31 4.76
N ASP A 304 -3.01 47.34 4.27
CA ASP A 304 -2.74 47.35 2.83
C ASP A 304 -3.07 45.99 2.20
N SER A 305 -3.53 46.03 0.95
CA SER A 305 -3.87 44.82 0.20
C SER A 305 -2.74 44.42 -0.76
N ILE A 306 -2.56 43.11 -0.92
CA ILE A 306 -1.71 42.53 -1.96
C ILE A 306 -2.43 42.68 -3.31
N THR A 307 -2.00 43.70 -4.06
CA THR A 307 -2.54 44.03 -5.39
C THR A 307 -1.80 43.29 -6.49
N LYS A 308 -2.35 43.31 -7.71
CA LYS A 308 -1.69 42.79 -8.91
C LYS A 308 -0.30 43.42 -9.12
N ALA A 309 -0.17 44.73 -8.94
CA ALA A 309 1.10 45.44 -9.10
C ALA A 309 2.18 44.96 -8.10
N PHE A 310 1.77 44.66 -6.86
CA PHE A 310 2.66 44.04 -5.88
C PHE A 310 3.08 42.64 -6.32
N ALA A 311 2.13 41.81 -6.76
CA ALA A 311 2.42 40.48 -7.25
C ALA A 311 3.38 40.49 -8.47
N GLU A 312 3.16 41.38 -9.45
CA GLU A 312 4.05 41.56 -10.62
C GLU A 312 5.47 41.93 -10.20
N LYS A 313 5.64 42.89 -9.28
CA LYS A 313 6.95 43.32 -8.78
C LYS A 313 7.78 42.16 -8.22
N HIS A 314 7.14 41.19 -7.56
CA HIS A 314 7.81 40.12 -6.83
C HIS A 314 7.85 38.77 -7.55
N LEU A 315 6.97 38.54 -8.53
CA LEU A 315 6.90 37.28 -9.26
C LEU A 315 7.52 37.34 -10.67
N SER A 316 7.63 38.52 -11.29
CA SER A 316 8.18 38.68 -12.65
C SER A 316 9.72 38.74 -12.72
N LYS A 317 10.42 38.37 -11.64
CA LYS A 317 11.89 38.40 -11.55
C LYS A 317 12.57 37.02 -11.49
N ASP A 318 11.80 35.93 -11.60
CA ASP A 318 12.28 34.55 -11.70
C ASP A 318 11.95 33.95 -13.08
#